data_AF-A0A6H9T205-F1
#
_entry.id   AF-A0A6H9T205-F1
#
_cell.length_a   1.000
_cell.length_b   1.000
_cell.length_c   1.000
_cell.angle_alpha   90.00
_cell.angle_beta   90.00
_cell.angle_gamma   90.00
#
_symmetry.space_group_name_H-M   'P 1'
#
loop_
_entity.id
_entity.type
_entity.pdbx_description
1 polymer ?
#
loop_
_entity_poly.entity_id
_entity_poly.type
_entity_poly.pdbx_seq_one_letter_code
_entity_poly.pdbx_strand_id
1 'polypeptide(L)'
;MTTPTAARAGLASCHTCGLVQTLDHPHARCARCHAALHFRTPNSIARTWALLIAAAILYIPANLLPIMRTASLVGAQQDTIMSGVVLCWA
;
A
#
# COMPACT_ATOMS: atom_id res chain seq x y z
N MET A 1 38.06 -2.58 9.24
CA MET A 1 37.82 -2.10 7.86
C MET A 1 36.33 -1.94 7.66
N THR A 2 35.81 -0.72 7.61
CA THR A 2 34.39 -0.46 7.34
C THR A 2 34.23 -0.27 5.83
N THR A 3 33.77 -1.30 5.13
CA THR A 3 33.45 -1.23 3.70
C THR A 3 32.41 -0.13 3.46
N PRO A 4 32.66 0.84 2.56
CA PRO A 4 31.68 1.87 2.28
C PRO A 4 30.43 1.24 1.68
N THR A 5 29.25 1.67 2.13
CA THR A 5 27.98 1.22 1.53
C THR A 5 27.87 1.81 0.12
N ALA A 6 27.24 1.08 -0.81
CA ALA A 6 27.02 1.55 -2.18
C ALA A 6 26.37 2.95 -2.23
N ALA A 7 25.46 3.23 -1.29
CA ALA A 7 24.84 4.54 -1.12
C ALA A 7 25.84 5.66 -0.81
N ARG A 8 26.87 5.40 0.02
CA ARG A 8 27.94 6.38 0.32
C ARG A 8 28.90 6.58 -0.85
N ALA A 9 29.03 5.58 -1.73
CA ALA A 9 29.81 5.67 -2.95
C ALA A 9 29.06 6.31 -4.13
N GLY A 10 27.82 6.79 -3.92
CA GLY A 10 27.01 7.38 -4.98
C GLY A 10 26.45 6.34 -5.97
N LEU A 11 26.45 5.05 -5.62
CA LEU A 11 26.02 3.95 -6.48
C LEU A 11 24.61 3.47 -6.11
N ALA A 12 23.71 3.45 -7.09
CA ALA A 12 22.35 2.94 -6.94
C ALA A 12 22.12 1.73 -7.86
N SER A 13 21.45 0.69 -7.33
CA SER A 13 21.02 -0.46 -8.10
C SER A 13 19.66 -0.21 -8.75
N CYS A 14 19.52 -0.51 -10.03
CA CYS A 14 18.24 -0.45 -10.70
C CYS A 14 17.27 -1.53 -10.18
N HIS A 15 16.08 -1.14 -9.73
CA HIS A 15 15.04 -2.05 -9.25
C HIS A 15 14.48 -2.99 -10.33
N THR A 16 14.63 -2.66 -11.62
CA THR A 16 14.08 -3.46 -12.74
C THR A 16 15.08 -4.49 -13.26
N CYS A 17 16.33 -4.08 -13.52
CA CYS A 17 17.32 -4.93 -14.19
C CYS A 17 18.54 -5.27 -13.33
N GLY A 18 18.63 -4.75 -12.11
CA GLY A 18 19.75 -4.99 -11.20
C GLY A 18 21.05 -4.26 -11.52
N LEU A 19 21.11 -3.45 -12.60
CA LEU A 19 22.31 -2.72 -12.97
C LEU A 19 22.67 -1.68 -11.89
N VAL A 20 23.89 -1.79 -11.34
CA VAL A 20 24.47 -0.79 -10.43
C VAL A 20 25.17 0.27 -11.26
N GLN A 21 24.79 1.53 -11.06
CA GLN A 21 25.40 2.67 -11.74
C GLN A 21 25.42 3.89 -10.81
N THR A 22 26.20 4.92 -11.18
CA THR A 22 26.25 6.18 -10.43
C THR A 22 24.92 6.92 -10.55
N LEU A 23 24.46 7.50 -9.45
CA LEU A 23 23.28 8.35 -9.43
C LEU A 23 23.70 9.82 -9.53
N ASP A 24 24.06 10.26 -10.74
CA ASP A 24 24.58 11.62 -10.96
C ASP A 24 23.50 12.71 -10.79
N HIS A 25 22.23 12.34 -10.97
CA HIS A 25 21.09 13.26 -10.88
C HIS A 25 19.90 12.66 -10.10
N PRO A 26 19.07 13.50 -9.44
CA PRO A 26 17.86 13.07 -8.74
C PRO A 26 16.83 12.33 -9.64
N HIS A 27 16.92 12.55 -10.95
CA HIS A 27 16.07 11.93 -11.98
C HIS A 27 16.87 11.02 -12.93
N ALA A 28 17.98 10.44 -12.45
CA ALA A 28 18.77 9.50 -13.23
C ALA A 28 17.89 8.35 -13.75
N ARG A 29 18.19 7.89 -14.95
CA ARG A 29 17.55 6.73 -15.58
C ARG A 29 18.59 5.64 -15.77
N CYS A 30 18.15 4.40 -15.70
CA CYS A 30 19.04 3.28 -15.95
C CYS A 30 19.54 3.26 -17.41
N ALA A 31 20.85 3.11 -17.61
CA ALA A 31 21.45 3.01 -18.94
C ALA A 31 20.99 1.77 -19.75
N ARG A 32 20.51 0.71 -19.09
CA ARG A 32 20.08 -0.54 -19.74
C ARG A 32 18.58 -0.61 -20.03
N CYS A 33 17.75 -0.24 -19.08
CA CYS A 33 16.29 -0.41 -19.17
C CYS A 33 15.51 0.91 -19.10
N HIS A 34 16.19 2.05 -19.00
CA HIS A 34 15.61 3.39 -18.89
C HIS A 34 14.60 3.61 -17.74
N ALA A 35 14.50 2.67 -16.80
CA ALA A 35 13.69 2.84 -15.59
C ALA A 35 14.24 3.98 -14.73
N ALA A 36 13.34 4.69 -14.04
CA ALA A 36 13.70 5.76 -13.11
C ALA A 36 14.52 5.21 -11.94
N LEU A 37 15.74 5.71 -11.79
CA LEU A 37 16.69 5.28 -10.77
C LEU A 37 16.59 6.24 -9.58
N HIS A 38 16.55 5.68 -8.38
CA HIS A 38 16.48 6.44 -7.13
C HIS A 38 17.13 5.64 -6.01
N PHE A 39 17.85 6.30 -5.09
CA PHE A 39 18.40 5.64 -3.89
C PHE A 39 17.32 5.16 -2.94
N ARG A 40 16.27 5.96 -2.80
CA ARG A 40 15.11 5.70 -1.95
C ARG A 40 13.87 6.15 -2.70
N THR A 41 12.79 5.39 -2.60
CA THR A 41 11.51 5.73 -3.20
C THR A 41 11.08 7.13 -2.75
N PRO A 42 11.00 8.10 -3.67
CA PRO A 42 10.66 9.47 -3.29
C PRO A 42 9.25 9.50 -2.71
N ASN A 43 9.07 10.27 -1.64
CA ASN A 43 7.79 10.46 -0.95
C ASN A 43 7.16 9.17 -0.39
N SER A 44 7.95 8.13 -0.08
CA SER A 44 7.43 6.87 0.48
C SER A 44 6.55 7.10 1.71
N ILE A 45 6.96 7.98 2.63
CA ILE A 45 6.20 8.29 3.86
C ILE A 45 4.86 8.93 3.51
N ALA A 46 4.85 9.93 2.63
CA ALA A 46 3.63 10.61 2.23
C ALA A 46 2.65 9.65 1.52
N ARG A 47 3.16 8.75 0.67
CA ARG A 47 2.36 7.70 0.02
C ARG A 47 1.76 6.72 1.04
N THR A 48 2.55 6.29 2.03
CA THR A 48 2.05 5.42 3.11
C THR A 48 0.95 6.11 3.90
N TRP A 49 1.12 7.38 4.28
CA TRP A 49 0.07 8.13 4.99
C TRP A 49 -1.19 8.34 4.14
N ALA A 50 -1.04 8.63 2.85
CA ALA A 50 -2.19 8.75 1.94
C ALA A 50 -3.00 7.45 1.87
N LEU A 51 -2.32 6.30 1.77
CA LEU A 51 -2.97 4.98 1.76
C LEU A 51 -3.59 4.63 3.13
N LEU A 52 -2.93 4.96 4.24
CA LEU A 52 -3.47 4.72 5.59
C LEU A 52 -4.73 5.55 5.86
N ILE A 53 -4.73 6.83 5.47
CA ILE A 53 -5.90 7.69 5.61
C ILE A 53 -7.05 7.17 4.74
N ALA A 54 -6.76 6.79 3.49
CA ALA A 54 -7.79 6.18 2.62
C ALA A 54 -8.37 4.91 3.26
N ALA A 55 -7.53 4.02 3.78
CA ALA A 55 -7.96 2.81 4.47
C ALA A 55 -8.80 3.13 5.71
N ALA A 56 -8.42 4.12 6.52
CA ALA A 56 -9.17 4.55 7.70
C ALA A 56 -10.56 5.11 7.32
N ILE A 57 -10.65 5.87 6.23
CA ILE A 57 -11.93 6.37 5.71
C ILE A 57 -12.82 5.21 5.26
N LEU A 58 -12.26 4.22 4.54
CA LEU A 58 -13.01 3.04 4.07
C LEU A 58 -13.34 2.06 5.20
N TYR A 59 -12.60 2.09 6.31
CA TYR A 59 -12.85 1.25 7.48
C TYR A 59 -14.19 1.59 8.14
N ILE A 60 -14.54 2.87 8.21
CA ILE A 60 -15.82 3.33 8.79
C ILE A 60 -17.01 2.68 8.09
N PRO A 61 -17.21 2.83 6.76
CA PRO A 61 -18.34 2.20 6.08
C PRO A 61 -18.24 0.68 6.03
N ALA A 62 -17.04 0.10 5.96
CA ALA A 62 -16.89 -1.36 6.01
C ALA A 62 -17.41 -1.99 7.31
N ASN A 63 -17.37 -1.24 8.42
CA ASN A 63 -17.85 -1.69 9.72
C ASN A 63 -19.26 -1.15 10.08
N LEU A 64 -19.69 -0.03 9.50
CA LEU A 64 -20.99 0.58 9.77
C LEU A 64 -22.07 0.22 8.74
N LEU A 65 -21.71 -0.09 7.48
CA LEU A 65 -22.68 -0.46 6.47
C LEU A 65 -22.87 -1.99 6.41
N PRO A 66 -24.13 -2.46 6.44
CA PRO A 66 -24.45 -3.85 6.22
C PRO A 66 -24.16 -4.22 4.75
N ILE A 67 -23.16 -5.09 4.55
CA ILE A 67 -22.76 -5.67 3.26
C ILE A 67 -23.86 -6.53 2.61
N MET A 68 -24.92 -6.89 3.34
CA MET A 68 -25.99 -7.75 2.83
C MET A 68 -27.35 -7.32 3.40
N ARG A 69 -28.32 -7.07 2.51
CA ARG A 69 -29.75 -6.94 2.82
C ARG A 69 -30.48 -8.06 2.09
N THR A 70 -30.75 -9.18 2.76
CA THR A 70 -31.63 -10.23 2.22
C THR A 70 -33.07 -9.90 2.60
N ALA A 71 -33.86 -9.44 1.62
CA ALA A 71 -35.30 -9.25 1.79
C ALA A 71 -36.01 -10.61 1.62
N SER A 72 -36.63 -11.10 2.70
CA SER A 72 -37.54 -12.26 2.66
C SER A 72 -38.98 -11.77 2.44
N LEU A 73 -39.72 -12.46 1.56
CA LEU A 73 -41.07 -12.10 1.10
C LEU A 73 -42.19 -12.23 2.17
N VAL A 74 -41.87 -12.60 3.42
CA VAL A 74 -42.86 -13.03 4.44
C VAL A 74 -42.85 -12.16 5.72
N GLY A 75 -41.92 -11.21 5.86
CA GLY A 75 -41.88 -10.34 7.03
C GLY A 75 -40.57 -9.57 7.10
N ALA A 76 -40.66 -8.26 7.27
CA ALA A 76 -39.49 -7.38 7.27
C ALA A 76 -38.68 -7.54 8.57
N GLN A 77 -37.86 -8.59 8.66
CA GLN A 77 -36.85 -8.69 9.70
C GLN A 77 -35.57 -7.98 9.22
N GLN A 78 -35.21 -6.91 9.92
CA GLN A 78 -34.01 -6.13 9.61
C GLN A 78 -32.77 -6.85 10.14
N ASP A 79 -32.28 -7.85 9.41
CA ASP A 79 -31.01 -8.46 9.75
C ASP A 79 -29.86 -7.50 9.42
N THR A 80 -29.10 -7.15 10.46
CA THR A 80 -27.85 -6.40 10.37
C THR A 80 -26.69 -7.35 10.66
N ILE A 81 -25.48 -7.00 10.22
CA ILE A 81 -24.24 -7.78 10.47
C ILE A 81 -24.04 -8.10 11.96
N MET A 82 -24.56 -7.27 12.88
CA MET A 82 -24.54 -7.54 14.32
C MET A 82 -25.31 -8.81 14.72
N SER A 83 -26.39 -9.16 14.01
CA SER A 83 -27.13 -10.41 14.23
C SER A 83 -26.27 -11.64 13.91
N GLY A 84 -25.46 -11.58 12.85
CA GLY A 84 -24.56 -12.66 12.44
C GLY A 84 -23.40 -12.94 13.42
N VAL A 85 -22.89 -11.92 14.12
CA VAL A 85 -21.85 -12.10 15.15
C VAL A 85 -22.44 -12.72 16.42
N VAL A 86 -23.65 -12.31 16.83
CA VAL A 86 -24.31 -12.88 18.03
C VAL A 86 -24.66 -14.36 17.82
N LEU A 87 -25.10 -14.75 16.62
CA LEU A 87 -25.44 -16.14 16.32
C LEU A 87 -24.22 -17.07 16.25
N CYS A 88 -23.04 -16.56 15.89
CA CYS A 88 -21.80 -17.36 15.81
C CYS A 88 -21.18 -17.65 17.19
N TRP A 89 -21.63 -16.92 18.23
CA TRP A 89 -21.16 -17.04 19.61
C TRP A 89 -22.24 -17.56 20.58
N ALA A 90 -23.36 -18.09 20.06
CA ALA A 90 -24.40 -18.80 20.83
C ALA A 90 -24.46 -20.26 20.39
#